data_AF-A0A925BIT6-F1
#
_entry.id   AF-A0A925BIT6-F1
#
_cell.length_a   1.000
_cell.length_b   1.000
_cell.length_c   1.000
_cell.angle_alpha   90.00
_cell.angle_beta   90.00
_cell.angle_gamma   90.00
#
_symmetry.space_group_name_H-M   'P 1'
#
loop_
_entity.id
_entity.type
_entity.pdbx_description
1 polymer ?
#
loop_
_entity_poly.entity_id
_entity_poly.type
_entity_poly.pdbx_seq_one_letter_code
_entity_poly.pdbx_strand_id
1 'polypeptide(L)'
;MPSPQVRINRALDLLTAGASPFVERELQACYRDNWKDAARSSFREDRGIAINKGEAIRWDTHSLLTVMWDQWNGVFRHKLGHLERSLVSELREYRNRWAHQQQFNFEDTYRILDSVERLLKAVGAAEAETVRKERQALIHDEVSDELNRTTDALMSRRNFAETLAIYVVCAGALSYEAINRLGPPGWILVVMIAILFTFLTYKRLQPQPLSLGPHECPRCHRIIYSTLCPYCQPATIESVTGN
;
A
#
# COMPACT_ATOMS: atom_id res chain seq x y z
N MET A 1 0.33 7.59 -2.37
CA MET A 1 0.54 6.13 -2.30
C MET A 1 1.39 5.67 -3.49
N PRO A 2 2.35 4.75 -3.31
CA PRO A 2 2.98 4.11 -4.46
C PRO A 2 1.90 3.35 -5.24
N SER A 3 1.94 3.43 -6.57
CA SER A 3 0.94 2.77 -7.40
C SER A 3 0.95 1.24 -7.17
N PRO A 4 -0.17 0.53 -7.40
CA PRO A 4 -0.22 -0.92 -7.38
C PRO A 4 0.94 -1.58 -8.14
N GLN A 5 1.28 -1.02 -9.31
CA GLN A 5 2.40 -1.49 -10.13
C GLN A 5 3.76 -1.38 -9.43
N VAL A 6 4.04 -0.28 -8.72
CA VAL A 6 5.30 -0.10 -7.98
C VAL A 6 5.41 -1.12 -6.85
N ARG A 7 4.30 -1.38 -6.15
CA ARG A 7 4.26 -2.41 -5.09
C ARG A 7 4.49 -3.81 -5.65
N ILE A 8 3.87 -4.14 -6.79
CA ILE A 8 4.07 -5.42 -7.49
C ILE A 8 5.51 -5.56 -7.95
N ASN A 9 6.11 -4.55 -8.60
CA ASN A 9 7.52 -4.58 -9.03
C ASN A 9 8.44 -4.94 -7.86
N ARG A 10 8.28 -4.19 -6.76
CA ARG A 10 9.09 -4.40 -5.57
C ARG A 10 8.91 -5.81 -5.00
N ALA A 11 7.69 -6.35 -5.00
CA ALA A 11 7.42 -7.71 -4.55
C ALA A 11 8.09 -8.76 -5.44
N LEU A 12 8.06 -8.59 -6.76
CA LEU A 12 8.71 -9.48 -7.72
C LEU A 12 10.25 -9.40 -7.62
N ASP A 13 10.80 -8.22 -7.35
CA ASP A 13 12.23 -8.04 -7.10
C ASP A 13 12.66 -8.75 -5.79
N LEU A 14 11.89 -8.57 -4.72
CA LEU A 14 12.11 -9.27 -3.44
C LEU A 14 11.96 -10.79 -3.58
N LEU A 15 10.99 -11.25 -4.37
CA LEU A 15 10.84 -12.66 -4.70
C LEU A 15 12.12 -13.18 -5.36
N THR A 16 12.62 -12.45 -6.34
CA THR A 16 13.81 -12.85 -7.10
C THR A 16 15.04 -12.92 -6.19
N ALA A 17 15.26 -11.89 -5.37
CA ALA A 17 16.38 -11.81 -4.44
C ALA A 17 16.33 -12.93 -3.36
N GLY A 18 15.15 -13.20 -2.80
CA GLY A 18 15.02 -14.18 -1.72
C GLY A 18 14.99 -15.63 -2.17
N ALA A 19 14.39 -15.93 -3.33
CA ALA A 19 14.25 -17.30 -3.81
C ALA A 19 15.40 -17.76 -4.72
N SER A 20 16.17 -16.87 -5.36
CA SER A 20 17.30 -17.29 -6.20
C SER A 20 18.36 -18.12 -5.46
N PRO A 21 18.78 -17.79 -4.20
CA PRO A 21 19.79 -18.60 -3.51
C PRO A 21 19.29 -20.00 -3.15
N PHE A 22 17.99 -20.14 -2.86
CA PHE A 22 17.36 -21.43 -2.63
C PHE A 22 17.36 -22.26 -3.92
N VAL A 23 16.91 -21.68 -5.04
CA VAL A 23 16.85 -22.36 -6.33
C VAL A 23 18.23 -22.82 -6.78
N GLU A 24 19.25 -21.97 -6.68
CA GLU A 24 20.63 -22.33 -7.03
C GLU A 24 21.15 -23.49 -6.18
N ARG A 25 20.93 -23.45 -4.86
CA ARG A 25 21.38 -24.49 -3.93
C ARG A 25 20.73 -25.84 -4.22
N GLU A 26 19.42 -25.87 -4.46
CA GLU A 26 18.71 -27.13 -4.75
C GLU A 26 19.09 -27.69 -6.13
N LEU A 27 19.28 -26.84 -7.13
CA LEU A 27 19.79 -27.26 -8.44
C LEU A 27 21.21 -27.80 -8.36
N GLN A 28 22.10 -27.16 -7.59
CA GLN A 28 23.46 -27.62 -7.35
C GLN A 28 23.47 -28.97 -6.60
N ALA A 29 22.59 -29.14 -5.61
CA ALA A 29 22.48 -30.38 -4.86
C ALA A 29 22.07 -31.56 -5.76
N CYS A 30 21.19 -31.33 -6.75
CA CYS A 30 20.71 -32.36 -7.66
C CYS A 30 21.66 -32.62 -8.85
N TYR A 31 22.09 -31.55 -9.54
CA TYR A 31 22.81 -31.63 -10.81
C TYR A 31 24.32 -31.37 -10.71
N ARG A 32 24.83 -31.01 -9.53
CA ARG A 32 26.25 -30.67 -9.28
C ARG A 32 26.73 -29.62 -10.28
N ASP A 33 27.87 -29.80 -10.94
CA ASP A 33 28.47 -28.82 -11.85
C ASP A 33 27.59 -28.49 -13.08
N ASN A 34 26.66 -29.37 -13.44
CA ASN A 34 25.78 -29.20 -14.60
C ASN A 34 24.49 -28.45 -14.27
N TRP A 35 24.34 -27.94 -13.04
CA TRP A 35 23.12 -27.25 -12.60
C TRP A 35 22.77 -26.03 -13.46
N LYS A 36 23.78 -25.31 -13.97
CA LYS A 36 23.58 -24.15 -14.86
C LYS A 36 22.95 -24.56 -16.18
N ASP A 37 23.35 -25.72 -16.72
CA ASP A 37 22.81 -26.22 -17.97
C ASP A 37 21.38 -26.76 -17.79
N ALA A 38 21.08 -27.35 -16.64
CA ALA A 38 19.72 -27.76 -16.27
C ALA A 38 18.77 -26.57 -16.05
N ALA A 39 19.25 -25.48 -15.45
CA ALA A 39 18.49 -24.23 -15.36
C ALA A 39 18.25 -23.62 -16.75
N ARG A 40 19.27 -23.66 -17.62
CA ARG A 40 19.19 -23.13 -18.98
C ARG A 40 18.29 -23.96 -19.89
N SER A 41 18.17 -25.27 -19.68
CA SER A 41 17.28 -26.10 -20.48
C SER A 41 15.82 -25.70 -20.34
N SER A 42 15.42 -25.15 -19.19
CA SER A 42 14.08 -24.59 -18.95
C SER A 42 13.75 -23.37 -19.84
N PHE A 43 14.74 -22.74 -20.47
CA PHE A 43 14.52 -21.60 -21.38
C PHE A 43 14.65 -21.96 -22.86
N ARG A 44 15.11 -23.18 -23.19
CA ARG A 44 15.51 -23.54 -24.56
C ARG A 44 14.34 -23.58 -25.56
N GLU A 45 13.12 -23.73 -25.08
CA GLU A 45 11.94 -23.80 -25.96
C GLU A 45 11.45 -22.42 -26.42
N ASP A 46 11.84 -21.33 -25.73
CA ASP A 46 11.23 -20.00 -25.94
C ASP A 46 12.18 -18.94 -26.53
N ARG A 47 13.51 -19.16 -26.51
CA ARG A 47 14.48 -18.23 -27.12
C ARG A 47 15.63 -18.96 -27.78
N GLY A 48 15.66 -18.93 -29.12
CA GLY A 48 16.77 -19.36 -29.97
C GLY A 48 18.00 -18.45 -29.84
N ILE A 49 18.54 -18.29 -28.64
CA ILE A 49 19.72 -17.48 -28.36
C ILE A 49 20.85 -18.41 -27.94
N ALA A 50 21.95 -18.34 -28.70
CA ALA A 50 23.21 -19.01 -28.44
C ALA A 50 23.65 -18.77 -26.98
N ILE A 51 23.73 -19.84 -26.20
CA ILE A 51 24.16 -19.77 -24.81
C ILE A 51 25.68 -19.69 -24.78
N ASN A 52 26.21 -18.54 -24.35
CA ASN A 52 27.60 -18.43 -23.91
C ASN A 52 27.81 -19.36 -22.71
N LYS A 53 28.44 -20.50 -22.95
CA LYS A 53 28.89 -21.44 -21.91
C LYS A 53 29.91 -20.74 -21.01
N GLY A 54 29.45 -20.15 -19.90
CA GLY A 54 30.34 -19.65 -18.85
C GLY A 54 29.78 -18.51 -17.99
N GLU A 55 28.80 -17.76 -18.47
CA GLU A 55 28.32 -16.57 -17.76
C GLU A 55 27.40 -16.92 -16.57
N ALA A 56 27.46 -16.12 -15.51
CA ALA A 56 26.57 -16.26 -14.35
C ALA A 56 25.10 -16.06 -14.80
N ILE A 57 24.18 -16.87 -14.27
CA ILE A 57 22.76 -16.74 -14.58
C ILE A 57 22.26 -15.45 -13.93
N ARG A 58 21.85 -14.48 -14.75
CA ARG A 58 21.15 -13.29 -14.25
C ARG A 58 19.70 -13.66 -14.02
N TRP A 59 19.31 -13.80 -12.76
CA TRP A 59 17.93 -14.08 -12.38
C TRP A 59 17.04 -12.86 -12.59
N ASP A 60 15.92 -13.09 -13.27
CA ASP A 60 14.74 -12.24 -13.23
C ASP A 60 13.55 -13.09 -12.71
N THR A 61 12.45 -12.44 -12.34
CA THR A 61 11.31 -13.16 -11.76
C THR A 61 10.73 -14.19 -12.72
N HIS A 62 10.80 -13.94 -14.02
CA HIS A 62 10.33 -14.85 -15.05
C HIS A 62 11.15 -16.14 -15.10
N SER A 63 12.47 -15.98 -15.23
CA SER A 63 13.42 -17.08 -15.37
C SER A 63 13.41 -17.94 -14.13
N LEU A 64 13.35 -17.31 -12.95
CA LEU A 64 13.26 -17.98 -11.68
C LEU A 64 12.00 -18.86 -11.58
N LEU A 65 10.83 -18.27 -11.83
CA LEU A 65 9.55 -19.00 -11.74
C LEU A 65 9.41 -20.10 -12.79
N THR A 66 9.94 -19.87 -14.01
CA THR A 66 9.95 -20.89 -15.07
C THR A 66 10.86 -22.07 -14.71
N VAL A 67 12.06 -21.83 -14.19
CA VAL A 67 12.94 -22.91 -13.71
C VAL A 67 12.30 -23.68 -12.55
N MET A 68 11.69 -22.99 -11.59
CA MET A 68 10.97 -23.63 -10.50
C MET A 68 9.85 -24.53 -11.00
N TRP A 69 9.13 -24.09 -12.03
CA TRP A 69 8.04 -24.87 -12.64
C TRP A 69 8.55 -26.10 -13.40
N ASP A 70 9.52 -25.92 -14.30
CA ASP A 70 9.99 -27.00 -15.18
C ASP A 70 10.76 -28.06 -14.40
N GLN A 71 11.59 -27.64 -13.45
CA GLN A 71 12.37 -28.53 -12.58
C GLN A 71 11.59 -28.96 -11.33
N TRP A 72 10.26 -28.76 -11.30
CA TRP A 72 9.44 -29.09 -10.14
C TRP A 72 9.56 -30.57 -9.76
N ASN A 73 9.33 -31.47 -10.72
CA ASN A 73 9.36 -32.90 -10.46
C ASN A 73 10.77 -33.44 -10.21
N GLY A 74 11.79 -32.84 -10.83
CA GLY A 74 13.18 -33.29 -10.73
C GLY A 74 13.89 -32.82 -9.46
N VAL A 75 13.53 -31.62 -8.95
CA VAL A 75 14.27 -30.95 -7.88
C VAL A 75 13.35 -30.56 -6.73
N PHE A 76 12.33 -29.75 -6.99
CA PHE A 76 11.60 -29.05 -5.93
C PHE A 76 10.54 -29.89 -5.22
N ARG A 77 9.98 -30.93 -5.85
CA ARG A 77 8.93 -31.80 -5.28
C ARG A 77 9.33 -32.47 -3.96
N HIS A 78 10.62 -32.63 -3.71
CA HIS A 78 11.14 -33.23 -2.47
C HIS A 78 11.29 -32.23 -1.32
N LYS A 79 11.22 -30.93 -1.61
CA LYS A 79 11.43 -29.83 -0.64
C LYS A 79 10.18 -28.98 -0.44
N LEU A 80 9.40 -28.79 -1.49
CA LEU A 80 8.20 -27.98 -1.54
C LEU A 80 7.00 -28.86 -1.90
N GLY A 81 5.83 -28.53 -1.34
CA GLY A 81 4.60 -29.28 -1.49
C GLY A 81 3.73 -28.82 -2.66
N HIS A 82 2.54 -29.42 -2.77
CA HIS A 82 1.57 -29.08 -3.81
C HIS A 82 1.10 -27.63 -3.72
N LEU A 83 1.01 -27.06 -2.52
CA LEU A 83 0.60 -25.68 -2.31
C LEU A 83 1.58 -24.71 -2.98
N GLU A 84 2.87 -24.90 -2.75
CA GLU A 84 3.93 -24.06 -3.32
C GLU A 84 3.97 -24.17 -4.84
N ARG A 85 3.70 -25.36 -5.40
CA ARG A 85 3.57 -25.52 -6.86
C ARG A 85 2.46 -24.64 -7.43
N SER A 86 1.32 -24.60 -6.76
CA SER A 86 0.20 -23.75 -7.15
C SER A 86 0.56 -22.27 -7.04
N LEU A 87 1.29 -21.86 -6.00
CA LEU A 87 1.79 -20.49 -5.85
C LEU A 87 2.76 -20.11 -6.99
N VAL A 88 3.66 -21.01 -7.39
CA VAL A 88 4.56 -20.78 -8.53
C VAL A 88 3.75 -20.58 -9.81
N SER A 89 2.74 -21.41 -10.08
CA SER A 89 1.87 -21.25 -11.24
C SER A 89 1.12 -19.91 -11.22
N GLU A 90 0.57 -19.54 -10.07
CA GLU A 90 -0.18 -18.30 -9.90
C GLU A 90 0.72 -17.07 -10.10
N LEU A 91 1.93 -17.06 -9.54
CA LEU A 91 2.89 -15.98 -9.70
C LEU A 91 3.40 -15.85 -11.14
N ARG A 92 3.51 -16.97 -11.89
CA ARG A 92 3.82 -16.93 -13.32
C ARG A 92 2.74 -16.19 -14.09
N GLU A 93 1.47 -16.47 -13.80
CA GLU A 93 0.34 -15.79 -14.45
C GLU A 93 0.35 -14.28 -14.13
N TYR A 94 0.51 -13.89 -12.86
CA TYR A 94 0.60 -12.47 -12.51
C TYR A 94 1.80 -11.77 -13.14
N ARG A 95 2.97 -12.40 -13.17
CA ARG A 95 4.14 -11.85 -13.85
C ARG A 95 3.88 -11.69 -15.34
N ASN A 96 3.18 -12.63 -15.97
CA ASN A 96 2.81 -12.55 -17.37
C ASN A 96 1.87 -11.36 -17.64
N ARG A 97 0.78 -11.25 -16.85
CA ARG A 97 -0.13 -10.08 -16.87
C ARG A 97 0.63 -8.76 -16.69
N TRP A 98 1.59 -8.73 -15.77
CA TRP A 98 2.43 -7.58 -15.49
C TRP A 98 3.32 -7.20 -16.67
N ALA A 99 3.96 -8.18 -17.33
CA ALA A 99 4.77 -7.94 -18.53
C ALA A 99 3.93 -7.39 -19.71
N HIS A 100 2.65 -7.74 -19.75
CA HIS A 100 1.67 -7.18 -20.70
C HIS A 100 1.04 -5.85 -20.24
N GLN A 101 1.55 -5.23 -19.17
CA GLN A 101 1.08 -3.93 -18.65
C GLN A 101 -0.41 -3.90 -18.32
N GLN A 102 -0.98 -5.04 -17.90
CA GLN A 102 -2.37 -5.09 -17.48
C GLN A 102 -2.61 -4.27 -16.21
N GLN A 103 -3.85 -3.82 -16.02
CA GLN A 103 -4.26 -3.14 -14.80
C GLN A 103 -4.41 -4.14 -13.65
N PHE A 104 -4.04 -3.70 -12.45
CA PHE A 104 -4.18 -4.45 -11.20
C PHE A 104 -4.95 -3.61 -10.20
N ASN A 105 -5.94 -4.21 -9.56
CA ASN A 105 -6.70 -3.59 -8.47
C ASN A 105 -6.09 -3.91 -7.10
N PHE A 106 -6.74 -3.45 -6.03
CA PHE A 106 -6.33 -3.73 -4.65
C PHE A 106 -6.25 -5.23 -4.36
N GLU A 107 -7.29 -5.99 -4.73
CA GLU A 107 -7.40 -7.43 -4.47
C GLU A 107 -6.29 -8.23 -5.17
N ASP A 108 -6.04 -7.94 -6.45
CA ASP A 108 -4.95 -8.50 -7.24
C ASP A 108 -3.60 -8.21 -6.56
N THR A 109 -3.34 -6.94 -6.20
CA THR A 109 -2.08 -6.52 -5.59
C THR A 109 -1.86 -7.20 -4.24
N TYR A 110 -2.92 -7.26 -3.42
CA TYR A 110 -2.92 -7.95 -2.14
C TYR A 110 -2.63 -9.43 -2.31
N ARG A 111 -3.27 -10.08 -3.29
CA ARG A 111 -3.10 -11.50 -3.58
C ARG A 111 -1.70 -11.82 -4.08
N ILE A 112 -1.14 -11.00 -4.97
CA ILE A 112 0.24 -11.13 -5.43
C ILE A 112 1.21 -11.06 -4.24
N LEU A 113 1.05 -10.05 -3.38
CA LEU A 113 1.90 -9.88 -2.19
C LEU A 113 1.79 -11.08 -1.23
N ASP A 114 0.59 -11.61 -0.98
CA ASP A 114 0.37 -12.82 -0.16
C ASP A 114 1.03 -14.05 -0.79
N SER A 115 0.87 -14.26 -2.10
CA SER A 115 1.47 -15.39 -2.81
C SER A 115 3.00 -15.33 -2.81
N VAL A 116 3.59 -14.13 -2.99
CA VAL A 116 5.04 -13.91 -2.84
C VAL A 116 5.49 -14.18 -1.40
N GLU A 117 4.80 -13.63 -0.40
CA GLU A 117 5.12 -13.82 1.02
C GLU A 117 5.15 -15.31 1.38
N ARG A 118 4.13 -16.07 0.97
CA ARG A 118 4.03 -17.51 1.26
C ARG A 118 5.12 -18.32 0.58
N LEU A 119 5.42 -18.02 -0.69
CA LEU A 119 6.49 -18.73 -1.40
C LEU A 119 7.85 -18.43 -0.77
N LEU A 120 8.13 -17.17 -0.43
CA LEU A 120 9.37 -16.78 0.26
C LEU A 120 9.50 -17.44 1.64
N LYS A 121 8.40 -17.56 2.40
CA LYS A 121 8.40 -18.31 3.66
C LYS A 121 8.71 -19.79 3.45
N ALA A 122 8.11 -20.41 2.43
CA ALA A 122 8.33 -21.84 2.15
C ALA A 122 9.79 -22.15 1.79
N VAL A 123 10.49 -21.21 1.13
CA VAL A 123 11.93 -21.36 0.82
C VAL A 123 12.86 -20.85 1.94
N GLY A 124 12.31 -20.33 3.04
CA GLY A 124 13.08 -19.83 4.18
C GLY A 124 13.80 -18.50 3.96
N ALA A 125 13.29 -17.65 3.06
CA ALA A 125 13.88 -16.36 2.71
C ALA A 125 13.45 -15.24 3.68
N ALA A 126 14.39 -14.40 4.10
CA ALA A 126 14.15 -13.30 5.04
C ALA A 126 13.31 -12.16 4.43
N GLU A 127 13.36 -12.02 3.10
CA GLU A 127 12.60 -11.07 2.29
C GLU A 127 11.09 -11.21 2.49
N ALA A 128 10.61 -12.38 2.92
CA ALA A 128 9.22 -12.63 3.27
C ALA A 128 8.67 -11.59 4.26
N GLU A 129 9.47 -11.18 5.25
CA GLU A 129 9.04 -10.19 6.25
C GLU A 129 8.93 -8.79 5.65
N THR A 130 9.76 -8.46 4.67
CA THR A 130 9.66 -7.18 3.95
C THR A 130 8.39 -7.14 3.11
N VAL A 131 8.07 -8.22 2.40
CA VAL A 131 6.82 -8.35 1.62
C VAL A 131 5.60 -8.31 2.53
N ARG A 132 5.66 -8.96 3.70
CA ARG A 132 4.60 -8.89 4.72
C ARG A 132 4.31 -7.45 5.15
N LYS A 133 5.35 -6.65 5.43
CA LYS A 133 5.21 -5.24 5.80
C LYS A 133 4.58 -4.41 4.68
N GLU A 134 4.98 -4.64 3.43
CA GLU A 134 4.36 -3.99 2.26
C GLU A 134 2.88 -4.36 2.12
N ARG A 135 2.52 -5.62 2.36
CA ARG A 135 1.11 -6.08 2.35
C ARG A 135 0.29 -5.46 3.46
N GLN A 136 0.83 -5.36 4.67
CA GLN A 136 0.16 -4.71 5.80
C GLN A 136 -0.04 -3.20 5.54
N ALA A 137 0.97 -2.54 4.97
CA ALA A 137 0.85 -1.13 4.57
C ALA A 137 -0.25 -0.93 3.52
N LEU A 138 -0.37 -1.83 2.54
CA LEU A 138 -1.44 -1.78 1.54
C LEU A 138 -2.84 -1.88 2.19
N ILE A 139 -3.04 -2.79 3.15
CA ILE A 139 -4.32 -2.90 3.87
C ILE A 139 -4.59 -1.63 4.68
N HIS A 140 -3.59 -1.14 5.40
CA HIS A 140 -3.72 0.06 6.22
C HIS A 140 -4.13 1.27 5.37
N ASP A 141 -3.52 1.42 4.20
CA ASP A 141 -3.86 2.47 3.22
C ASP A 141 -5.34 2.37 2.78
N GLU A 142 -5.81 1.19 2.37
CA GLU A 142 -7.20 1.00 1.91
C GLU A 142 -8.22 1.24 3.03
N VAL A 143 -7.94 0.71 4.23
CA VAL A 143 -8.81 0.91 5.39
C VAL A 143 -8.88 2.39 5.77
N SER A 144 -7.74 3.09 5.73
CA SER A 144 -7.68 4.53 6.00
C SER A 144 -8.53 5.30 4.99
N ASP A 145 -8.41 4.98 3.70
CA ASP A 145 -9.19 5.62 2.63
C ASP A 145 -10.70 5.39 2.81
N GLU A 146 -11.11 4.17 3.14
CA GLU A 146 -12.53 3.85 3.35
C GLU A 146 -13.09 4.52 4.61
N LEU A 147 -12.31 4.56 5.70
CA LEU A 147 -12.67 5.30 6.92
C LEU A 147 -12.83 6.79 6.64
N ASN A 148 -11.95 7.38 5.83
CA ASN A 148 -12.07 8.80 5.45
C ASN A 148 -13.34 9.05 4.64
N ARG A 149 -13.62 8.22 3.60
CA ARG A 149 -14.84 8.35 2.78
C ARG A 149 -16.10 8.25 3.61
N THR A 150 -16.17 7.26 4.50
CA THR A 150 -17.33 7.04 5.38
C THR A 150 -17.48 8.18 6.38
N THR A 151 -16.38 8.64 6.98
CA THR A 151 -16.40 9.77 7.92
C THR A 151 -16.82 11.06 7.22
N ASP A 152 -16.31 11.35 6.03
CA ASP A 152 -16.70 12.51 5.22
C ASP A 152 -18.19 12.48 4.87
N ALA A 153 -18.70 11.31 4.47
CA ALA A 153 -20.12 11.12 4.18
C ALA A 153 -21.01 11.36 5.42
N LEU A 154 -20.58 10.86 6.59
CA LEU A 154 -21.30 11.03 7.86
C LEU A 154 -21.24 12.49 8.34
N MET A 155 -20.09 13.14 8.26
CA MET A 155 -19.90 14.53 8.68
C MET A 155 -20.66 15.51 7.78
N SER A 156 -20.67 15.29 6.47
CA SER A 156 -21.33 16.18 5.50
C SER A 156 -22.85 16.26 5.71
N ARG A 157 -23.52 15.13 5.99
CA ARG A 157 -24.99 15.10 6.10
C ARG A 157 -25.54 15.63 7.42
N ARG A 158 -24.91 15.29 8.56
CA ARG A 158 -25.48 15.62 9.89
C ARG A 158 -25.15 17.04 10.33
N ASN A 159 -23.93 17.51 10.06
CA ASN A 159 -23.46 18.78 10.60
C ASN A 159 -24.04 20.00 9.87
N PHE A 160 -24.33 19.92 8.57
CA PHE A 160 -24.83 21.07 7.81
C PHE A 160 -26.21 21.54 8.31
N ALA A 161 -27.17 20.62 8.38
CA ALA A 161 -28.55 20.96 8.72
C ALA A 161 -28.72 21.37 10.20
N GLU A 162 -28.11 20.62 11.13
CA GLU A 162 -28.18 20.93 12.56
C GLU A 162 -27.49 22.26 12.88
N THR A 163 -26.30 22.49 12.31
CA THR A 163 -25.54 23.71 12.53
C THR A 163 -26.23 24.93 11.92
N LEU A 164 -26.74 24.81 10.69
CA LEU A 164 -27.48 25.89 10.04
C LEU A 164 -28.78 26.21 10.80
N ALA A 165 -29.52 25.20 11.26
CA ALA A 165 -30.76 25.40 12.01
C ALA A 165 -30.50 26.15 13.33
N ILE A 166 -29.50 25.74 14.11
CA ILE A 166 -29.14 26.40 15.37
C ILE A 166 -28.71 27.85 15.13
N TYR A 167 -27.81 28.09 14.16
CA TYR A 167 -27.32 29.43 13.88
C TYR A 167 -28.41 30.36 13.33
N VAL A 168 -29.33 29.86 12.49
CA VAL A 168 -30.47 30.65 11.98
C VAL A 168 -31.45 31.00 13.10
N VAL A 169 -31.79 30.05 13.98
CA VAL A 169 -32.68 30.30 15.13
C VAL A 169 -32.06 31.33 16.09
N CYS A 170 -30.78 31.19 16.43
CA CYS A 170 -30.08 32.14 17.29
C CYS A 170 -29.95 33.54 16.66
N ALA A 171 -29.58 33.62 15.38
CA ALA A 171 -29.47 34.90 14.68
C ALA A 171 -30.83 35.61 14.58
N GLY A 172 -31.91 34.86 14.30
CA GLY A 172 -33.28 35.39 14.26
C GLY A 172 -33.74 35.94 15.62
N ALA A 173 -33.53 35.19 16.70
CA ALA A 173 -33.91 35.61 18.05
C ALA A 173 -33.17 36.88 18.50
N LEU A 174 -31.85 36.95 18.27
CA LEU A 174 -31.04 38.13 18.61
C LEU A 174 -31.42 39.35 17.77
N SER A 175 -31.74 39.15 16.48
CA SER A 175 -32.19 40.23 15.60
C SER A 175 -33.55 40.79 16.02
N TYR A 176 -34.48 39.91 16.41
CA TYR A 176 -35.80 40.30 16.91
C TYR A 176 -35.70 41.15 18.18
N GLU A 177 -34.87 40.74 19.14
CA GLU A 177 -34.66 41.49 20.38
C GLU A 177 -34.00 42.85 20.13
N ALA A 178 -33.04 42.92 19.20
CA ALA A 178 -32.35 44.16 18.84
C ALA A 178 -33.30 45.21 18.24
N ILE A 179 -34.23 44.77 17.36
CA ILE A 179 -35.21 45.66 16.73
C ILE A 179 -36.22 46.18 17.77
N ASN A 180 -36.71 45.29 18.64
CA ASN A 180 -37.73 45.64 19.62
C ASN A 180 -37.22 46.54 20.76
N ARG A 181 -35.94 46.42 21.14
CA ARG A 181 -35.37 47.23 22.23
C ARG A 181 -34.72 48.53 21.79
N LEU A 182 -34.06 48.56 20.63
CA LEU A 182 -33.30 49.74 20.20
C LEU A 182 -34.03 50.62 19.19
N GLY A 183 -35.15 50.16 18.60
CA GLY A 183 -35.89 50.94 17.59
C GLY A 183 -35.10 51.12 16.28
N PRO A 184 -35.24 52.26 15.57
CA PRO A 184 -34.59 52.49 14.27
C PRO A 184 -33.07 52.26 14.20
N PRO A 185 -32.24 52.58 15.23
CA PRO A 185 -30.80 52.27 15.19
C PRO A 185 -30.45 50.78 15.36
N GLY A 186 -31.41 49.92 15.72
CA GLY A 186 -31.18 48.48 15.93
C GLY A 186 -30.69 47.72 14.69
N TRP A 187 -30.91 48.27 13.49
CA TRP A 187 -30.46 47.67 12.22
C TRP A 187 -28.95 47.46 12.13
N ILE A 188 -28.14 48.33 12.74
CA ILE A 188 -26.67 48.20 12.75
C ILE A 188 -26.26 46.91 13.47
N LEU A 189 -26.95 46.60 14.58
CA LEU A 189 -26.68 45.43 15.40
C LEU A 189 -27.11 44.14 14.68
N VAL A 190 -28.21 44.17 13.93
CA VAL A 190 -28.66 43.08 13.06
C VAL A 190 -27.63 42.73 12.00
N VAL A 191 -27.04 43.75 11.34
CA VAL A 191 -25.99 43.53 10.32
C VAL A 191 -24.74 42.90 10.93
N MET A 192 -24.31 43.36 12.11
CA MET A 192 -23.17 42.78 12.83
C MET A 192 -23.42 41.33 13.25
N ILE A 193 -24.63 41.01 13.73
CA ILE A 193 -25.05 39.65 14.06
C ILE A 193 -25.01 38.77 12.80
N ALA A 194 -25.58 39.24 11.68
CA ALA A 194 -25.57 38.48 10.43
C ALA A 194 -24.14 38.15 9.97
N ILE A 195 -23.24 39.13 9.95
CA ILE A 195 -21.83 38.91 9.55
C ILE A 195 -21.13 37.91 10.48
N LEU A 196 -21.31 38.04 11.81
CA LEU A 196 -20.70 37.15 12.79
C LEU A 196 -21.21 35.71 12.63
N PHE A 197 -22.54 35.53 12.53
CA PHE A 197 -23.13 34.20 12.38
C PHE A 197 -22.78 33.58 11.03
N THR A 198 -22.72 34.35 9.93
CA THR A 198 -22.21 33.89 8.64
C THR A 198 -20.74 33.44 8.75
N PHE A 199 -19.90 34.19 9.47
CA PHE A 199 -18.50 33.84 9.70
C PHE A 199 -18.33 32.57 10.56
N LEU A 200 -19.10 32.44 11.64
CA LEU A 200 -19.10 31.25 12.51
C LEU A 200 -19.62 30.01 11.77
N THR A 201 -20.67 30.19 10.98
CA THR A 201 -21.22 29.17 10.10
C THR A 201 -20.14 28.73 9.11
N TYR A 202 -19.51 29.67 8.40
CA TYR A 202 -18.39 29.39 7.50
C TYR A 202 -17.23 28.63 8.18
N LYS A 203 -16.80 29.06 9.36
CA LYS A 203 -15.73 28.40 10.13
C LYS A 203 -16.09 27.00 10.59
N ARG A 204 -17.36 26.74 10.91
CA ARG A 204 -17.82 25.43 11.37
C ARG A 204 -18.18 24.47 10.23
N LEU A 205 -18.53 25.02 9.07
CA LEU A 205 -18.74 24.31 7.82
C LEU A 205 -17.44 23.87 7.14
N GLN A 206 -16.30 24.44 7.52
CA GLN A 206 -15.01 23.87 7.15
C GLN A 206 -14.88 22.52 7.86
N PRO A 207 -14.96 21.38 7.15
CA PRO A 207 -14.77 20.08 7.77
C PRO A 207 -13.37 20.04 8.38
N GLN A 208 -13.26 19.55 9.62
CA GLN A 208 -11.97 19.08 10.12
C GLN A 208 -11.80 17.68 9.54
N PRO A 209 -10.94 17.47 8.52
CA PRO A 209 -10.70 16.12 8.05
C PRO A 209 -10.12 15.34 9.23
N LEU A 210 -10.79 14.26 9.62
CA LEU A 210 -10.18 13.26 10.48
C LEU A 210 -9.00 12.71 9.66
N SER A 211 -7.78 13.16 9.96
CA SER A 211 -6.62 12.83 9.14
C SER A 211 -6.08 11.44 9.51
N LEU A 212 -6.84 10.38 9.25
CA LEU A 212 -6.28 9.04 9.18
C LEU A 212 -5.84 8.81 7.74
N GLY A 213 -4.62 9.23 7.42
CA GLY A 213 -4.08 9.12 6.06
C GLY A 213 -2.85 9.99 5.84
N PRO A 214 -2.32 10.03 4.60
CA PRO A 214 -1.24 10.92 4.22
C PRO A 214 -1.64 12.37 4.47
N HIS A 215 -1.05 12.98 5.48
CA HIS A 215 -1.25 14.38 5.81
C HIS A 215 0.08 15.10 5.72
N GLU A 216 0.02 16.38 5.39
CA GLU A 216 1.21 17.20 5.35
C GLU A 216 1.63 17.55 6.79
N CYS A 217 2.88 17.23 7.13
CA CYS A 217 3.40 17.59 8.44
C CYS A 217 3.43 19.13 8.57
N PRO A 218 2.80 19.72 9.60
CA PRO A 218 2.73 21.18 9.75
C PRO A 218 4.12 21.82 9.98
N ARG A 219 5.13 21.03 10.37
CA ARG A 219 6.49 21.51 10.64
C ARG A 219 7.43 21.38 9.44
N CYS A 220 7.42 20.25 8.73
CA CYS A 220 8.35 20.04 7.60
C CYS A 220 7.69 20.01 6.22
N HIS A 221 6.36 20.15 6.13
CA HIS A 221 5.61 20.21 4.87
C HIS A 221 5.82 18.96 3.98
N ARG A 222 6.21 17.85 4.61
CA ARG A 222 6.31 16.54 3.95
C ARG A 222 5.06 15.74 4.25
N ILE A 223 4.62 14.98 3.25
CA ILE A 223 3.53 14.03 3.40
C ILE A 223 3.99 12.91 4.34
N ILE A 224 3.27 12.73 5.45
CA ILE A 224 3.50 11.70 6.46
C ILE A 224 2.26 10.82 6.59
N TYR A 225 2.51 9.52 6.79
CA TYR A 225 1.48 8.48 6.85
C TYR A 225 1.24 7.98 8.28
N SER A 226 2.05 8.46 9.23
CA SER A 226 2.00 8.15 10.65
C SER A 226 1.49 9.35 11.43
N THR A 227 0.88 9.12 12.59
CA THR A 227 0.42 10.17 13.52
C THR A 227 1.55 11.10 13.98
N LEU A 228 2.81 10.63 13.94
CA LEU A 228 4.01 11.37 14.27
C LEU A 228 4.89 11.51 13.03
N CYS A 229 5.44 12.71 12.80
CA CYS A 229 6.31 12.96 11.65
C CYS A 229 7.70 12.32 11.82
N PRO A 230 8.07 11.33 10.97
CA PRO A 230 9.38 10.67 11.06
C PRO A 230 10.55 11.62 10.78
N TYR A 231 10.30 12.69 10.03
CA TYR A 231 11.31 13.67 9.62
C TYR A 231 11.50 14.80 10.64
N CYS A 232 10.56 15.01 11.56
CA CYS A 232 10.61 16.08 12.55
C CYS A 232 10.99 15.59 13.96
N GLN A 233 10.99 14.28 14.20
CA GLN A 233 11.50 13.74 15.45
C GLN A 233 13.04 13.75 15.42
N PRO A 234 13.72 14.17 16.50
CA PRO A 234 15.14 13.84 16.65
C PRO A 234 15.24 12.31 16.72
N ALA A 235 16.21 11.73 16.00
CA ALA A 235 16.45 10.30 16.01
C ALA A 235 16.72 9.83 17.45
N THR A 236 15.72 9.26 18.12
CA THR A 236 15.95 8.41 19.29
C THR A 236 16.54 7.12 18.77
N ILE A 237 17.87 7.12 18.70
CA ILE A 237 18.69 5.91 18.72
C ILE A 237 18.45 5.28 20.09
N GLU A 238 17.49 4.35 20.17
CA GLU A 238 17.53 3.32 21.21
C GLU A 238 17.86 2.00 20.53
N SER A 239 19.17 1.77 20.40
CA SER A 239 19.75 0.44 20.43
C SER A 239 19.31 -0.26 21.71
N VAL A 240 18.36 -1.20 21.61
CA VAL A 240 18.21 -2.24 22.63
C VAL A 240 18.98 -3.47 22.17
N THR A 241 20.29 -3.38 22.34
CA THR A 241 21.12 -4.53 22.73
C THR A 241 21.14 -4.58 24.25
N GLY A 242 20.83 -5.72 24.86
CA GLY A 242 21.24 -6.04 26.24
C GLY A 242 20.13 -6.39 27.24
N ASN A 243 19.45 -7.53 27.05
CA ASN A 243 19.39 -8.67 27.99
C ASN A 243 18.39 -9.71 27.51
#